data_AF-X1M9V8-F1
#
_entry.id   AF-X1M9V8-F1
#
_cell.length_a   1.000
_cell.length_b   1.000
_cell.length_c   1.000
_cell.angle_alpha   90.00
_cell.angle_beta   90.00
_cell.angle_gamma   90.00
#
_symmetry.space_group_name_H-M   'P 1'
#
loop_
_entity.id
_entity.type
_entity.pdbx_description
1 polymer ?
#
loop_
_entity_poly.entity_id
_entity_poly.type
_entity_poly.pdbx_seq_one_letter_code
_entity_poly.pdbx_strand_id
1 'polypeptide(L)' 'MQIIADLHIHSKHSRATSYKLSIDNLEKYGRMKGLNLMGTGDFQHPLHRKEIDEKLKEDDKGILRT' A
#
# COMPACT_ATOMS: atom_id res chain seq x y z
N MET A 1 -15.62 7.98 13.80
CA MET A 1 -14.39 8.43 13.11
C MET A 1 -14.61 8.20 11.62
N GLN A 2 -14.46 9.22 10.79
CA GLN A 2 -14.62 9.07 9.33
C GLN A 2 -13.31 8.51 8.75
N ILE A 3 -13.41 7.47 7.92
CA ILE A 3 -12.28 6.85 7.22
C ILE A 3 -12.49 7.06 5.73
N ILE A 4 -11.50 7.65 5.08
CA ILE A 4 -11.41 7.73 3.62
C ILE A 4 -10.41 6.64 3.19
N ALA A 5 -10.88 5.72 2.35
CA ALA A 5 -10.09 4.55 1.96
C ALA A 5 -10.04 4.37 0.44
N ASP A 6 -8.90 3.87 -0.03
CA ASP A 6 -8.68 3.41 -1.40
C ASP A 6 -8.19 1.96 -1.35
N LEU A 7 -9.08 1.01 -1.65
CA LEU A 7 -8.84 -0.41 -1.37
C LEU A 7 -8.45 -1.23 -2.61
N HIS A 8 -8.47 -0.61 -3.79
CA HIS A 8 -8.06 -1.26 -5.03
C HIS A 8 -6.98 -0.41 -5.70
N ILE A 9 -5.73 -0.76 -5.42
CA ILE A 9 -4.56 -0.20 -6.06
C ILE A 9 -3.66 -1.31 -6.59
N HIS A 10 -2.69 -0.92 -7.40
CA HIS A 10 -1.67 -1.81 -7.91
C HIS A 10 -0.28 -1.38 -7.46
N SER A 11 0.63 -2.36 -7.45
CA SER A 11 2.06 -2.18 -7.24
C SER A 11 2.76 -1.85 -8.57
N LYS A 12 4.06 -1.54 -8.48
CA LYS A 12 4.98 -1.43 -9.63
C LYS A 12 5.15 -2.75 -10.42
N HIS A 13 4.66 -3.88 -9.90
CA HIS A 13 4.78 -5.19 -10.54
C HIS A 13 3.59 -5.53 -11.44
N SER A 14 2.50 -4.79 -11.34
CA SER A 14 1.39 -4.90 -12.29
C SER A 14 1.78 -4.39 -13.68
N ARG A 15 1.16 -4.96 -14.71
CA ARG A 15 1.38 -4.50 -16.10
C ARG A 15 0.74 -3.13 -16.30
N ALA A 16 1.39 -2.30 -17.13
CA ALA A 16 0.90 -0.96 -17.49
C ALA A 16 0.66 -0.02 -16.30
N THR A 17 1.38 -0.23 -15.19
CA THR A 17 1.39 0.70 -14.04
C THR A 17 2.73 1.43 -13.96
N SER A 18 2.78 2.50 -13.15
CA SER A 18 4.00 3.28 -12.97
C SER A 18 5.04 2.50 -12.16
N TYR A 19 6.30 2.52 -12.61
CA TYR A 19 7.44 1.98 -11.86
C TYR A 19 7.65 2.66 -10.49
N LYS A 20 7.03 3.83 -10.27
CA LYS A 20 7.09 4.57 -9.01
C LYS A 20 6.05 4.12 -7.97
N LEU A 21 5.21 3.13 -8.25
CA LEU A 21 4.24 2.56 -7.28
C LEU A 21 4.96 1.65 -6.25
N SER A 22 5.87 2.25 -5.47
CA SER A 22 6.45 1.67 -4.26
C SER A 22 5.58 1.98 -3.04
N ILE A 23 5.75 1.23 -1.95
CA ILE A 23 5.05 1.51 -0.69
C ILE A 23 5.30 2.94 -0.21
N ASP A 24 6.54 3.44 -0.30
CA ASP A 24 6.89 4.80 0.17
C ASP A 24 6.17 5.90 -0.61
N ASN A 25 6.02 5.74 -1.94
CA ASN A 25 5.30 6.70 -2.75
C ASN A 25 3.79 6.60 -2.49
N LEU A 26 3.25 5.38 -2.44
CA LEU A 26 1.84 5.16 -2.14
C LEU A 26 1.45 5.78 -0.79
N GLU A 27 2.28 5.60 0.24
CA GLU A 27 2.14 6.22 1.56
C GLU A 27 2.14 7.75 1.45
N LYS A 28 3.18 8.32 0.84
CA LYS A 28 3.37 9.78 0.72
C LYS A 28 2.21 10.45 0.01
N TYR A 29 1.83 9.93 -1.17
CA TYR A 29 0.74 10.49 -1.97
C TYR A 29 -0.63 10.16 -1.37
N GLY A 30 -0.78 9.03 -0.68
CA GLY A 30 -1.97 8.68 0.08
C GLY A 30 -2.27 9.68 1.19
N ARG A 31 -1.24 10.09 1.95
CA ARG A 31 -1.38 11.16 2.96
C ARG A 31 -1.76 12.49 2.34
N MET A 32 -1.11 12.89 1.25
CA MET A 32 -1.44 14.14 0.55
C MET A 32 -2.87 14.13 -0.03
N LYS A 33 -3.37 12.97 -0.47
CA LYS A 33 -4.76 12.77 -0.92
C LYS A 33 -5.77 12.76 0.25
N GLY A 34 -5.31 12.59 1.50
CA GLY A 34 -6.17 12.52 2.68
C GLY A 34 -6.71 11.12 2.99
N LEU A 35 -6.05 10.07 2.50
CA LEU A 35 -6.45 8.69 2.79
C LEU A 35 -6.04 8.30 4.22
N ASN A 36 -6.98 7.70 4.95
CA ASN A 36 -6.74 7.15 6.28
C ASN A 36 -6.36 5.66 6.21
N LEU A 37 -6.81 4.97 5.16
CA LEU A 37 -6.57 3.55 4.92
C LEU A 37 -6.34 3.31 3.43
N MET A 38 -5.42 2.42 3.10
CA MET A 38 -5.09 2.06 1.73
C MET A 38 -4.93 0.54 1.64
N GLY A 39 -5.46 -0.07 0.58
CA GLY A 39 -5.20 -1.47 0.27
C GLY A 39 -3.73 -1.63 -0.13
N THR A 40 -3.09 -2.74 0.21
CA THR A 40 -1.70 -2.99 -0.19
C THR A 40 -1.53 -3.17 -1.70
N GLY A 41 -2.60 -3.65 -2.37
CA GLY A 41 -2.58 -4.03 -3.78
C GLY A 41 -1.66 -5.23 -4.03
N ASP A 42 -1.95 -6.04 -5.06
CA ASP A 42 -1.04 -7.08 -5.59
C ASP A 42 -0.30 -7.96 -4.56
N PHE A 43 -0.87 -8.19 -3.36
CA PHE A 43 -0.17 -8.81 -2.22
C PHE A 43 0.25 -10.27 -2.46
N GLN A 44 -0.25 -10.89 -3.53
CA GLN A 44 0.11 -12.23 -3.97
C GLN A 44 1.38 -12.24 -4.85
N HIS A 45 1.82 -11.08 -5.35
CA HIS A 45 3.06 -10.97 -6.11
C HIS A 45 4.26 -11.12 -5.14
N PRO A 46 5.19 -12.07 -5.38
CA PRO A 46 6.21 -12.45 -4.39
C PRO A 46 7.16 -11.30 -4.04
N LEU A 47 7.57 -10.48 -5.01
CA LEU A 47 8.43 -9.32 -4.75
C LEU A 47 7.69 -8.19 -4.02
N HIS A 48 6.38 -8.05 -4.26
CA HIS A 48 5.57 -7.04 -3.59
C HIS A 48 5.31 -7.45 -2.14
N ARG A 49 5.02 -8.73 -1.91
CA ARG A 49 4.91 -9.33 -0.57
C ARG A 49 6.18 -9.10 0.25
N LYS A 50 7.35 -9.34 -0.34
CA LYS A 50 8.62 -9.04 0.33
C LYS A 50 8.75 -7.56 0.71
N GLU A 51 8.37 -6.63 -0.18
CA GLU A 51 8.38 -5.19 0.13
C GLU A 51 7.38 -4.82 1.24
N ILE A 52 6.19 -5.43 1.25
CA ILE A 52 5.18 -5.29 2.31
C ILE A 52 5.77 -5.72 3.66
N ASP A 53 6.36 -6.91 3.72
CA ASP A 53 6.92 -7.49 4.95
C ASP A 53 8.15 -6.71 5.45
N GLU A 54 8.94 -6.11 4.56
CA GLU A 54 10.12 -5.30 4.90
C GLU A 54 9.75 -3.90 5.41
N LYS A 55 8.68 -3.30 4.89
CA LYS A 55 8.36 -1.88 5.12
C LYS A 55 7.20 -1.63 6.05
N LEU A 56 6.31 -2.60 6.22
CA LEU A 56 5.10 -2.43 7.01
C LEU A 56 5.15 -3.30 8.27
N LYS A 57 4.56 -2.79 9.35
CA LYS A 57 4.39 -3.52 10.61
C LYS A 57 2.93 -3.73 10.91
N GLU A 58 2.56 -4.96 11.25
CA GLU A 58 1.19 -5.26 11.67
C GLU A 58 0.92 -4.74 13.08
N ASP A 59 -0.30 -4.24 13.33
CA ASP A 59 -0.73 -3.69 14.62
C ASP A 59 -1.56 -4.67 15.48
N ASP A 60 -1.44 -5.98 15.20
CA ASP A 60 -2.22 -7.08 15.80
C ASP A 60 -3.75 -6.97 15.62
N LYS A 61 -4.22 -6.03 14.80
CA LYS A 61 -5.65 -5.82 14.46
C LYS A 61 -5.92 -6.00 12.97
N GLY A 62 -4.97 -6.60 12.25
CA GLY A 62 -5.04 -6.82 10.81
C GLY A 62 -4.77 -5.55 9.98
N ILE A 63 -4.19 -4.49 10.57
CA ILE A 63 -3.80 -3.29 9.84
C ILE A 63 -2.28 -3.16 9.81
N LEU A 64 -1.75 -2.94 8.61
CA LEU A 64 -0.34 -2.67 8.39
C LEU A 64 -0.06 -1.17 8.51
N ARG A 65 1.03 -0.83 9.19
CA ARG A 65 1.48 0.54 9.46
C ARG A 65 2.84 0.80 8.83
N THR A 66 2.94 1.96 8.19
CA THR A 66 4.16 2.61 7.74
C THR A 66 4.77 3.43 8.86
#